data_AF-A0A259B9B3-F1
#
_entry.id   AF-A0A259B9B3-F1
#
_cell.length_a   1.000
_cell.length_b   1.000
_cell.length_c   1.000
_cell.angle_alpha   90.00
_cell.angle_beta   90.00
_cell.angle_gamma   90.00
#
_symmetry.space_group_name_H-M   'P 1'
#
loop_
_entity.id
_entity.type
_entity.pdbx_description
1 polymer ?
#
loop_
_entity_poly.entity_id
_entity_poly.type
_entity_poly.pdbx_seq_one_letter_code
_entity_poly.pdbx_strand_id
1 'polypeptide(L)'
;MAVGGFPRNIILGEDTFVAAKMLLAGLKVAYQADALVYHSHDYSLRQEFRRYFDIGVFHAREAWLLDAFGKPEGEGGRFVRSELFYLFKQAPWLIPSALLRTGLKYLGYRLGRAERGLPLGLKRLFSMHRGFWRG
;
A
#
# COMPACT_ATOMS: atom_id res chain seq x y z
N MET A 1 25.03 -7.32 6.90
CA MET A 1 24.29 -6.78 5.73
C MET A 1 24.28 -5.26 5.86
N ALA A 2 24.72 -4.52 4.83
CA ALA A 2 25.01 -3.08 4.91
C ALA A 2 23.80 -2.18 5.28
N VAL A 3 22.57 -2.70 5.20
CA VAL A 3 21.32 -1.95 5.46
C VAL A 3 20.53 -2.43 6.67
N GLY A 4 21.09 -3.32 7.51
CA GLY A 4 20.46 -3.75 8.77
C GLY A 4 19.42 -4.87 8.67
N GLY A 5 19.06 -5.33 7.48
CA GLY A 5 18.08 -6.41 7.28
C GLY A 5 16.63 -5.98 7.53
N PHE A 6 15.71 -6.95 7.66
CA PHE A 6 14.28 -6.66 7.83
C PHE A 6 13.94 -6.09 9.22
N PRO A 7 13.14 -5.01 9.31
CA PRO A 7 12.71 -4.45 10.58
C PRO A 7 11.78 -5.42 11.33
N ARG A 8 11.87 -5.42 12.67
CA ARG A 8 11.08 -6.33 13.53
C ARG A 8 9.69 -5.78 13.91
N ASN A 9 9.53 -4.46 13.93
CA ASN A 9 8.29 -3.80 14.36
C ASN A 9 7.69 -2.97 13.22
N ILE A 10 7.20 -3.67 12.21
CA ILE A 10 6.59 -3.10 11.01
C ILE A 10 5.26 -3.80 10.75
N ILE A 11 4.25 -3.04 10.32
CA ILE A 11 2.90 -3.60 10.11
C ILE A 11 2.82 -4.43 8.83
N LEU A 12 3.50 -3.98 7.78
CA LEU A 12 3.78 -4.66 6.50
C LEU A 12 4.83 -3.83 5.72
N GLY A 13 5.36 -4.39 4.64
CA GLY A 13 6.23 -3.64 3.72
C GLY A 13 7.69 -3.63 4.16
N GLU A 14 8.11 -4.65 4.91
CA GLU A 14 9.49 -4.90 5.30
C GLU A 14 10.43 -4.98 4.08
N ASP A 15 9.96 -5.54 2.98
CA ASP A 15 10.64 -5.59 1.69
C ASP A 15 10.87 -4.19 1.10
N THR A 16 9.82 -3.38 1.08
CA THR A 16 9.82 -2.00 0.59
C THR A 16 10.74 -1.14 1.43
N PHE A 17 10.69 -1.29 2.76
CA PHE A 17 11.57 -0.60 3.69
C PHE A 17 13.04 -0.91 3.40
N VAL A 18 13.39 -2.19 3.26
CA VAL A 18 14.77 -2.62 3.02
C VAL A 18 15.24 -2.20 1.63
N ALA A 19 14.40 -2.37 0.60
CA ALA A 19 14.71 -1.94 -0.76
C ALA A 19 14.98 -0.43 -0.83
N ALA A 20 14.17 0.38 -0.14
CA ALA A 20 14.40 1.82 -0.04
C ALA A 20 15.74 2.15 0.64
N LYS A 21 16.10 1.46 1.72
CA LYS A 21 17.43 1.61 2.36
C LYS A 21 18.57 1.21 1.43
N MET A 22 18.40 0.14 0.64
CA MET A 22 19.38 -0.27 -0.37
C MET A 22 19.58 0.81 -1.43
N LEU A 23 18.49 1.38 -1.95
CA LEU A 23 18.55 2.49 -2.92
C LEU A 23 19.29 3.71 -2.35
N LEU A 24 19.00 4.09 -1.10
CA LEU A 24 19.70 5.19 -0.42
C LEU A 24 21.19 4.90 -0.16
N ALA A 25 21.57 3.62 -0.08
CA ALA A 25 22.96 3.18 0.03
C ALA A 25 23.67 3.05 -1.34
N GLY A 26 23.05 3.52 -2.43
CA GLY A 26 23.63 3.50 -3.78
C GLY A 26 23.48 2.17 -4.52
N LEU A 27 22.72 1.21 -3.97
CA LEU A 27 22.36 0.00 -4.71
C LEU A 27 21.25 0.32 -5.73
N LYS A 28 21.03 -0.61 -6.66
CA LYS A 28 20.04 -0.46 -7.75
C LYS A 28 19.04 -1.62 -7.70
N VAL A 29 17.81 -1.32 -8.12
CA VAL A 29 16.79 -2.33 -8.40
C VAL A 29 16.73 -2.52 -9.91
N ALA A 30 16.71 -3.77 -10.36
CA ALA A 30 16.56 -4.14 -11.77
C ALA A 30 15.31 -4.99 -11.95
N TYR A 31 14.51 -4.67 -12.97
CA TYR A 31 13.40 -5.51 -13.40
C TYR A 31 13.96 -6.63 -14.28
N GLN A 32 13.57 -7.88 -13.99
CA GLN A 32 13.95 -9.04 -14.80
C GLN A 32 12.68 -9.73 -15.32
N ALA A 33 12.39 -9.56 -16.61
CA ALA A 33 11.13 -10.02 -17.21
C ALA A 33 10.99 -11.55 -17.24
N ASP A 34 12.12 -12.26 -17.33
CA ASP A 34 12.14 -13.73 -17.43
C ASP A 34 12.02 -14.43 -16.07
N ALA A 35 12.13 -13.67 -14.97
CA ALA A 35 11.98 -14.20 -13.61
C ALA A 35 10.50 -14.25 -13.21
N LEU A 36 9.79 -15.24 -13.76
CA LEU A 36 8.34 -15.39 -13.59
C LEU A 36 7.97 -16.07 -12.27
N VAL A 37 6.93 -15.55 -11.61
CA VAL A 37 6.31 -16.15 -10.40
C VAL A 37 4.80 -16.13 -10.51
N TYR A 38 4.13 -17.13 -9.92
CA TYR A 38 2.68 -17.15 -9.82
C TYR A 38 2.23 -16.42 -8.55
N HIS A 39 1.33 -15.46 -8.73
CA HIS A 39 0.73 -14.72 -7.62
C HIS A 39 -0.77 -14.58 -7.84
N SER A 40 -1.55 -14.86 -6.80
CA SER A 40 -3.00 -14.75 -6.83
C SER A 40 -3.52 -14.15 -5.53
N HIS A 41 -4.27 -13.07 -5.65
CA HIS A 41 -5.06 -12.52 -4.55
C HIS A 41 -6.41 -12.06 -5.09
N ASP A 42 -7.48 -12.62 -4.54
CA ASP A 42 -8.84 -12.14 -4.77
C ASP A 42 -9.37 -11.47 -3.50
N TYR A 43 -8.98 -10.21 -3.31
CA TYR A 43 -9.40 -9.45 -2.14
C TYR A 43 -10.84 -8.95 -2.31
N SER A 44 -11.67 -9.30 -1.33
CA SER A 44 -12.94 -8.61 -1.10
C SER A 44 -12.72 -7.12 -0.85
N LEU A 45 -13.75 -6.31 -1.09
CA LEU A 45 -13.77 -4.87 -0.82
C LEU A 45 -13.29 -4.51 0.60
N ARG A 46 -13.70 -5.31 1.59
CA ARG A 46 -13.29 -5.16 2.98
C ARG A 46 -11.81 -5.45 3.18
N GLN A 47 -11.26 -6.48 2.53
CA GLN A 47 -9.84 -6.78 2.61
C GLN A 47 -9.00 -5.72 1.91
N GLU A 48 -9.43 -5.20 0.76
CA GLU A 48 -8.75 -4.07 0.09
C GLU A 48 -8.68 -2.84 0.99
N PHE A 49 -9.81 -2.44 1.59
CA PHE A 49 -9.83 -1.35 2.55
C PHE A 49 -8.82 -1.57 3.69
N ARG A 50 -8.84 -2.76 4.31
CA ARG A 50 -7.98 -3.08 5.45
C ARG A 50 -6.50 -3.10 5.09
N ARG A 51 -6.17 -3.61 3.92
CA ARG A 51 -4.80 -3.61 3.39
C ARG A 51 -4.32 -2.17 3.19
N TYR A 52 -5.14 -1.33 2.56
CA TYR A 52 -4.78 0.08 2.34
C TYR A 52 -4.72 0.88 3.64
N PHE A 53 -5.53 0.54 4.65
CA PHE A 53 -5.37 1.07 6.00
C PHE A 53 -3.98 0.77 6.56
N ASP A 54 -3.55 -0.49 6.52
CA ASP A 54 -2.22 -0.84 7.03
C ASP A 54 -1.08 -0.21 6.19
N ILE A 55 -1.24 -0.07 4.86
CA ILE A 55 -0.29 0.69 4.02
C ILE A 55 -0.20 2.15 4.47
N GLY A 56 -1.34 2.76 4.80
CA GLY A 56 -1.40 4.11 5.37
C GLY A 56 -0.65 4.20 6.71
N VAL A 57 -0.84 3.22 7.59
CA VAL A 57 -0.12 3.13 8.87
C VAL A 57 1.39 3.02 8.64
N PHE A 58 1.81 2.15 7.71
CA PHE A 58 3.21 1.99 7.32
C PHE A 58 3.81 3.32 6.86
N HIS A 59 3.19 4.01 5.90
CA HIS A 59 3.66 5.31 5.41
C HIS A 59 3.60 6.44 6.46
N ALA A 60 2.73 6.36 7.47
CA ALA A 60 2.71 7.34 8.57
C ALA A 60 3.82 7.10 9.60
N ARG A 61 4.20 5.84 9.83
CA ARG A 61 5.27 5.48 10.76
C ARG A 61 6.65 5.59 10.12
N GLU A 62 6.75 5.25 8.85
CA GLU A 62 7.96 5.32 8.03
C GLU A 62 7.91 6.53 7.08
N ALA A 63 7.61 7.72 7.62
CA ALA A 63 7.39 8.94 6.83
C ALA A 63 8.60 9.32 5.95
N TRP A 64 9.82 8.96 6.38
CA TRP A 64 11.06 9.16 5.64
C TRP A 64 11.04 8.53 4.24
N LEU A 65 10.26 7.47 4.02
CA LEU A 65 10.10 6.86 2.70
C LEU A 65 9.49 7.86 1.71
N LEU A 66 8.48 8.59 2.15
CA LEU A 66 7.80 9.57 1.29
C LEU A 66 8.62 10.85 1.13
N ASP A 67 9.40 11.21 2.15
CA ASP A 67 10.31 12.35 2.06
C ASP A 67 11.44 12.07 1.06
N ALA A 68 11.92 10.83 0.99
CA ALA A 68 12.99 10.41 0.07
C ALA A 68 12.51 10.10 -1.35
N PHE A 69 11.34 9.46 -1.51
CA PHE A 69 10.87 8.91 -2.79
C PHE A 69 9.60 9.59 -3.35
N GLY A 70 9.04 10.56 -2.62
CA GLY A 70 7.83 11.27 -3.01
C GLY A 70 6.54 10.57 -2.57
N LYS A 71 5.41 11.23 -2.80
CA LYS A 71 4.09 10.77 -2.36
C LYS A 71 3.36 9.99 -3.48
N PRO A 72 2.57 8.95 -3.15
CA PRO A 72 1.95 8.06 -4.14
C PRO A 72 0.77 8.68 -4.92
N GLU A 73 0.22 9.82 -4.51
CA GLU A 73 -1.04 10.35 -5.04
C GLU A 73 -0.96 10.76 -6.52
N GLY A 74 0.20 11.24 -7.00
CA GLY A 74 0.37 11.62 -8.41
C GLY A 74 0.23 10.43 -9.36
N GLU A 75 1.02 9.39 -9.09
CA GLU A 75 0.96 8.12 -9.83
C GLU A 75 -0.38 7.40 -9.65
N GLY A 76 -0.96 7.47 -8.45
CA GLY A 76 -2.29 6.94 -8.19
C GLY A 76 -3.37 7.58 -9.08
N GLY A 77 -3.35 8.91 -9.23
CA GLY A 77 -4.29 9.61 -10.12
C GLY A 77 -4.10 9.24 -11.59
N ARG A 78 -2.86 9.07 -12.03
CA ARG A 78 -2.53 8.60 -13.39
C ARG A 78 -3.08 7.20 -13.64
N PHE A 79 -2.88 6.29 -12.70
CA PHE A 79 -3.40 4.92 -12.77
C PHE A 79 -4.93 4.91 -12.87
N VAL A 80 -5.64 5.60 -11.97
CA VAL A 80 -7.12 5.64 -11.98
C VAL A 80 -7.67 6.17 -13.30
N ARG A 81 -7.06 7.23 -13.86
CA ARG A 81 -7.46 7.76 -15.19
C ARG A 81 -7.27 6.72 -16.29
N SER A 82 -6.14 6.01 -16.30
CA SER A 82 -5.90 4.96 -17.29
C SER A 82 -6.86 3.78 -17.16
N GLU A 83 -7.18 3.37 -15.93
CA GLU A 83 -8.16 2.30 -15.64
C GLU A 83 -9.55 2.70 -16.12
N LEU A 84 -10.02 3.92 -15.79
CA LEU A 84 -11.33 4.41 -16.21
C LEU A 84 -11.43 4.52 -17.74
N PHE A 85 -10.39 5.02 -18.41
CA PHE A 85 -10.36 5.08 -19.87
C PHE A 85 -10.42 3.70 -20.51
N TYR A 86 -9.68 2.73 -19.95
CA TYR A 86 -9.70 1.35 -20.41
C TYR A 86 -11.10 0.72 -20.22
N LEU A 87 -11.68 0.85 -19.03
CA LEU A 87 -13.00 0.31 -18.72
C LEU A 87 -14.10 0.97 -19.55
N PHE A 88 -14.02 2.27 -19.81
CA PHE A 88 -14.96 2.95 -20.69
C PHE A 88 -14.96 2.39 -22.12
N LYS A 89 -13.82 1.90 -22.61
CA LYS A 89 -13.73 1.28 -23.94
C LYS A 89 -14.13 -0.18 -23.97
N GLN A 90 -13.87 -0.93 -22.89
CA GLN A 90 -13.95 -2.40 -22.90
C GLN A 90 -15.12 -2.96 -22.08
N ALA A 91 -15.42 -2.35 -20.93
CA ALA A 91 -16.43 -2.84 -19.99
C ALA A 91 -16.99 -1.71 -19.10
N PRO A 92 -17.81 -0.79 -19.63
CA PRO A 92 -18.30 0.38 -18.90
C PRO A 92 -19.08 0.03 -17.62
N TRP A 93 -19.76 -1.12 -17.60
CA TRP A 93 -20.51 -1.58 -16.43
C TRP A 93 -19.64 -1.91 -15.21
N LEU A 94 -18.31 -2.05 -15.39
CA LEU A 94 -17.36 -2.24 -14.29
C LEU A 94 -16.89 -0.92 -13.66
N ILE A 95 -17.15 0.23 -14.30
CA ILE A 95 -16.74 1.55 -13.79
C ILE A 95 -17.25 1.81 -12.36
N PRO A 96 -18.53 1.53 -12.00
CA PRO A 96 -19.00 1.71 -10.63
C PRO A 96 -18.21 0.89 -9.61
N SER A 97 -17.87 -0.36 -9.96
CA SER A 97 -17.05 -1.25 -9.11
C SER A 97 -15.62 -0.72 -8.96
N ALA A 98 -15.00 -0.28 -10.06
CA ALA A 98 -13.65 0.29 -10.03
C ALA A 98 -13.58 1.57 -9.18
N LEU A 99 -14.58 2.45 -9.30
CA LEU A 99 -14.69 3.65 -8.47
C LEU A 99 -14.90 3.31 -7.00
N LEU A 100 -15.75 2.33 -6.67
CA LEU A 100 -15.96 1.87 -5.30
C LEU A 100 -14.67 1.33 -4.68
N ARG A 101 -13.96 0.45 -5.41
CA ARG A 101 -12.67 -0.11 -4.98
C ARG A 101 -11.64 0.99 -4.77
N THR A 102 -11.50 1.91 -5.73
CA THR A 102 -10.59 3.06 -5.63
C THR A 102 -10.93 3.94 -4.43
N GLY A 103 -12.22 4.21 -4.19
CA GLY A 103 -12.70 4.96 -3.05
C GLY A 103 -12.35 4.28 -1.73
N LEU A 104 -12.58 2.98 -1.60
CA LEU A 104 -12.24 2.21 -0.39
C LEU A 104 -10.73 2.16 -0.14
N LYS A 105 -9.92 1.98 -1.19
CA LYS A 105 -8.45 2.05 -1.12
C LYS A 105 -7.99 3.41 -0.60
N TYR A 106 -8.54 4.49 -1.17
CA TYR A 106 -8.20 5.84 -0.76
C TYR A 106 -8.62 6.13 0.68
N LEU A 107 -9.85 5.78 1.06
CA LEU A 107 -10.35 5.97 2.43
C LEU A 107 -9.53 5.17 3.44
N GLY A 108 -9.25 3.89 3.15
CA GLY A 108 -8.39 3.04 3.97
C GLY A 108 -7.03 3.69 4.18
N TYR A 109 -6.36 4.08 3.10
CA TYR A 109 -5.06 4.74 3.15
C TYR A 109 -5.06 6.03 3.97
N ARG A 110 -6.04 6.92 3.75
CA ARG A 110 -6.15 8.18 4.49
C ARG A 110 -6.39 7.96 5.98
N LEU A 111 -7.25 7.01 6.35
CA LEU A 111 -7.47 6.65 7.76
C LEU A 111 -6.23 6.03 8.39
N GLY A 112 -5.52 5.17 7.65
CA GLY A 112 -4.25 4.59 8.08
C GLY A 112 -3.18 5.66 8.30
N ARG A 113 -3.10 6.66 7.43
CA ARG A 113 -2.19 7.81 7.60
C ARG A 113 -2.49 8.64 8.85
N ALA A 114 -3.75 8.66 9.28
CA ALA A 114 -4.23 9.36 10.47
C ALA A 114 -4.30 8.45 11.72
N GLU A 115 -3.69 7.25 11.69
CA GLU A 115 -3.87 6.23 12.73
C GLU A 115 -3.55 6.70 14.15
N ARG A 116 -2.62 7.65 14.31
CA ARG A 116 -2.22 8.19 15.62
C ARG A 116 -3.41 8.76 16.40
N GLY A 117 -4.40 9.33 15.70
CA GLY A 117 -5.62 9.88 16.30
C GLY A 117 -6.73 8.86 16.55
N LEU A 118 -6.56 7.61 16.13
CA LEU A 118 -7.58 6.58 16.28
C LEU A 118 -7.43 5.81 17.61
N PRO A 119 -8.53 5.44 18.29
CA PRO A 119 -8.48 4.51 19.41
C PRO A 119 -8.09 3.10 18.95
N LEU A 120 -7.45 2.33 19.84
CA LEU A 120 -6.91 0.99 19.55
C LEU A 120 -7.96 0.02 18.98
N GLY A 121 -9.20 0.10 19.43
CA GLY A 121 -10.32 -0.71 18.91
C GLY A 121 -10.56 -0.48 17.41
N LEU A 122 -10.52 0.77 16.95
CA LEU A 122 -10.67 1.10 15.54
C LEU A 122 -9.46 0.67 14.72
N LYS A 123 -8.23 0.82 15.26
CA LYS A 123 -7.02 0.33 14.58
C LYS A 123 -7.11 -1.18 14.34
N ARG A 124 -7.51 -1.95 15.36
CA ARG A 124 -7.71 -3.41 15.25
C ARG A 124 -8.85 -3.79 14.30
N LEU A 125 -9.89 -2.97 14.19
CA LEU A 125 -11.03 -3.22 13.29
C LEU A 125 -10.67 -2.98 11.81
N PHE A 126 -9.98 -1.87 11.56
CA PHE A 126 -9.57 -1.42 10.22
C PHE A 126 -8.31 -2.10 9.71
N SER A 127 -7.49 -2.69 10.58
CA SER A 127 -6.28 -3.39 10.18
C SER A 127 -6.55 -4.78 9.61
N MET A 128 -5.76 -5.15 8.60
CA MET A 128 -5.63 -6.52 8.12
C MET A 128 -4.73 -7.31 9.08
N HIS A 129 -3.58 -6.76 9.46
CA HIS A 129 -2.61 -7.36 10.37
C HIS A 129 -2.94 -7.09 11.85
N ARG A 130 -4.08 -7.59 12.32
CA ARG A 130 -4.60 -7.32 13.69
C ARG A 130 -3.62 -7.67 14.82
N GLY A 131 -2.75 -8.66 14.61
CA GLY A 131 -1.74 -9.08 15.60
C GLY A 131 -0.72 -7.99 15.93
N PHE A 132 -0.43 -7.10 14.98
CA PHE A 132 0.47 -5.95 15.17
C PHE A 132 0.03 -5.04 16.33
N TRP A 133 -1.27 -4.97 16.59
CA TRP A 133 -1.87 -4.08 17.59
C TRP A 133 -2.10 -4.73 18.96
N ARG A 134 -1.49 -5.90 19.22
CA ARG A 134 -1.63 -6.63 20.49
C ARG A 134 -0.58 -6.26 21.55
N GLY A 135 0.41 -5.44 21.19
CA GLY A 135 1.38 -4.85 22.12
C GLY A 135 0.83 -3.65 22.87
#